data_AF-A0A6I4XQ02-F1
#
_entry.id   AF-A0A6I4XQ02-F1
#
_cell.length_a   1.000
_cell.length_b   1.000
_cell.length_c   1.000
_cell.angle_alpha   90.00
_cell.angle_beta   90.00
_cell.angle_gamma   90.00
#
_symmetry.space_group_name_H-M   'P 1'
#
loop_
_entity.id
_entity.type
_entity.pdbx_description
1 polymer ?
#
loop_
_entity_poly.entity_id
_entity_poly.type
_entity_poly.pdbx_seq_one_letter_code
_entity_poly.pdbx_strand_id
1 'polypeptide(L)'
;VEIGLLSRFRTKKQQNETIEKIKHGQVDIVIGTHRLLSQDINFSDLGLLIIDEEQRFGVKHKERLKQLRSQVDVLTLTATPIPRTLHMSMLGVRDLSVIETPPENRYPIQTYVMENNPGAIREAIEREMARDGQVFYLYNRVDTIERKVEE
;
A
#
# COMPACT_ATOMS: atom_id res chain seq x y z
N VAL A 1 18.87 2.79 -16.60
CA VAL A 1 17.76 2.76 -15.64
C VAL A 1 18.33 2.91 -14.24
N GLU A 2 18.46 4.15 -13.78
CA GLU A 2 18.85 4.50 -12.40
C GLU A 2 17.58 4.54 -11.53
N ILE A 3 17.60 3.82 -10.41
CA ILE A 3 16.48 3.74 -9.47
C ILE A 3 16.84 4.45 -8.16
N GLY A 4 16.08 5.49 -7.83
CA GLY A 4 16.17 6.21 -6.55
C GLY A 4 15.20 5.69 -5.51
N LEU A 5 15.58 5.76 -4.23
CA LEU A 5 14.72 5.33 -3.11
C LEU A 5 14.58 6.44 -2.07
N LEU A 6 13.34 6.87 -1.82
CA LEU A 6 13.01 7.86 -0.78
C LEU A 6 12.07 7.27 0.26
N SER A 7 12.65 6.74 1.34
CA SER A 7 11.90 6.14 2.46
C SER A 7 12.55 6.46 3.79
N ARG A 8 11.82 6.21 4.88
CA ARG A 8 12.31 6.39 6.26
C ARG A 8 13.53 5.54 6.61
N PHE A 9 13.84 4.53 5.80
CA PHE A 9 14.98 3.63 6.01
C PHE A 9 16.29 4.16 5.41
N ARG A 10 16.25 5.27 4.67
CA ARG A 10 17.44 5.94 4.11
C ARG A 10 17.97 7.01 5.06
N THR A 11 19.29 7.12 5.16
CA THR A 11 19.92 8.20 5.94
C THR A 11 19.66 9.57 5.30
N LYS A 12 19.74 10.65 6.09
CA LYS A 12 19.55 12.02 5.56
C LYS A 12 20.50 12.34 4.40
N LYS A 13 21.75 11.88 4.48
CA LYS A 13 22.75 12.06 3.41
C LYS A 13 22.29 11.40 2.10
N GLN A 14 21.88 10.12 2.16
CA GLN A 14 21.38 9.38 1.01
C GLN A 14 20.10 9.99 0.42
N GLN A 15 19.19 10.47 1.29
CA GLN A 15 17.98 11.15 0.84
C GLN A 15 18.33 12.43 0.07
N ASN A 16 19.21 13.27 0.62
CA ASN A 16 19.61 14.52 -0.03
C ASN A 16 20.31 14.28 -1.37
N GLU A 17 21.21 13.28 -1.44
CA GLU A 17 21.84 12.87 -2.70
C GLU A 17 20.79 12.44 -3.74
N THR A 18 19.78 11.66 -3.31
CA THR A 18 18.70 11.22 -4.21
C THR A 18 17.85 12.39 -4.68
N ILE A 19 17.54 13.35 -3.80
CA ILE A 19 16.75 14.55 -4.14
C ILE A 19 17.47 15.39 -5.17
N GLU A 20 18.78 15.62 -5.01
CA GLU A 20 19.58 16.34 -5.99
C GLU A 20 19.63 15.60 -7.34
N LYS A 21 19.81 14.27 -7.33
CA LYS A 21 19.77 13.49 -8.57
C LYS A 21 18.41 13.58 -9.28
N ILE A 22 17.31 13.52 -8.55
CA ILE A 22 15.94 13.69 -9.10
C ILE A 22 15.78 15.05 -9.77
N LYS A 23 16.27 16.11 -9.11
CA LYS A 23 16.21 17.48 -9.62
C LYS A 23 17.00 17.68 -10.90
N HIS A 24 18.12 16.97 -11.06
CA HIS A 24 18.96 17.02 -12.27
C HIS A 24 18.56 15.98 -13.34
N GLY A 25 17.47 15.22 -13.14
CA GLY A 25 17.03 14.20 -14.09
C GLY A 25 17.96 13.00 -14.21
N GLN A 26 18.77 12.72 -13.18
CA GLN A 26 19.72 11.60 -13.16
C GLN A 26 19.10 10.29 -12.63
N VAL A 27 17.83 10.33 -12.20
CA VAL A 27 17.07 9.17 -11.72
C VAL A 27 15.89 8.95 -12.64
N ASP A 28 15.84 7.78 -13.27
CA ASP A 28 14.77 7.40 -14.20
C ASP A 28 13.49 7.00 -13.45
N ILE A 29 13.64 6.28 -12.33
CA ILE A 29 12.53 5.78 -11.50
C ILE A 29 12.82 6.09 -10.04
N VAL A 30 11.89 6.76 -9.36
CA VAL A 30 11.97 6.94 -7.91
C VAL A 30 10.83 6.23 -7.21
N ILE A 31 11.18 5.38 -6.24
CA ILE A 31 10.22 4.68 -5.41
C ILE A 31 10.31 5.26 -4.00
N GLY A 32 9.17 5.60 -3.42
CA GLY A 32 9.14 6.20 -2.10
C GLY A 32 7.77 6.22 -1.48
N THR A 33 7.75 6.62 -0.22
CA THR A 33 6.50 6.82 0.52
C THR A 33 5.95 8.22 0.23
N HIS A 34 5.03 8.70 1.08
CA HIS A 34 4.60 10.10 1.10
C HIS A 34 5.75 11.13 1.15
N ARG A 35 6.99 10.73 1.45
CA ARG A 35 8.17 11.59 1.34
C ARG A 35 8.29 12.24 -0.05
N LEU A 36 7.92 11.52 -1.12
CA LEU A 36 7.92 12.04 -2.49
C LEU A 36 6.95 13.21 -2.71
N LEU A 37 5.95 13.36 -1.84
CA LEU A 37 4.93 14.41 -1.93
C LEU A 37 5.30 15.65 -1.10
N SER A 38 6.52 15.69 -0.55
CA SER A 38 6.99 16.86 0.19
C SER A 38 7.32 18.00 -0.77
N GLN A 39 7.23 19.25 -0.29
CA GLN A 39 7.41 20.44 -1.15
C GLN A 39 8.84 20.64 -1.67
N ASP A 40 9.83 20.04 -1.01
CA ASP A 40 11.25 20.10 -1.38
C ASP A 40 11.65 19.14 -2.52
N ILE A 41 10.72 18.28 -2.95
CA ILE A 41 10.94 17.36 -4.08
C ILE A 41 10.52 18.06 -5.37
N ASN A 42 11.50 18.34 -6.23
CA ASN A 42 11.29 18.89 -7.56
C ASN A 42 11.78 17.90 -8.60
N PHE A 43 10.84 17.39 -9.39
CA PHE A 43 11.13 16.49 -10.51
C PHE A 43 11.58 17.33 -11.71
N SER A 44 12.65 16.88 -12.40
CA SER A 44 13.11 17.54 -13.62
C SER A 44 12.08 17.44 -14.75
N ASP A 45 11.60 16.22 -15.01
CA ASP A 45 10.56 15.91 -15.99
C ASP A 45 9.79 14.67 -15.53
N LEU A 46 8.58 14.87 -15.01
CA LEU A 46 7.75 13.78 -14.46
C LEU A 46 6.72 13.38 -15.50
N GLY A 47 6.92 12.24 -16.15
CA GLY A 47 5.99 11.73 -17.18
C GLY A 47 4.91 10.77 -16.64
N LEU A 48 5.21 10.02 -15.57
CA LEU A 48 4.31 9.00 -15.04
C LEU A 48 4.33 8.99 -13.50
N LEU A 49 3.14 8.93 -12.91
CA LEU A 49 2.93 8.79 -11.48
C LEU A 49 2.17 7.50 -11.18
N ILE A 50 2.83 6.55 -10.51
CA ILE A 50 2.21 5.31 -10.04
C ILE A 50 1.88 5.45 -8.55
N ILE A 51 0.62 5.21 -8.19
CA ILE A 51 0.13 5.30 -6.82
C ILE A 51 -0.43 3.95 -6.42
N ASP A 52 0.15 3.35 -5.39
CA ASP A 52 -0.35 2.11 -4.79
C ASP A 52 -1.15 2.42 -3.52
N GLU A 53 -2.33 1.79 -3.39
CA GLU A 53 -3.27 1.92 -2.29
C GLU A 53 -3.54 3.38 -1.86
N GLU A 54 -4.01 4.21 -2.80
CA GLU A 54 -4.30 5.64 -2.64
C GLU A 54 -5.11 5.98 -1.37
N GLN A 55 -6.00 5.08 -0.92
CA GLN A 55 -6.82 5.25 0.27
C GLN A 55 -6.00 5.43 1.55
N ARG A 56 -4.76 4.92 1.61
CA ARG A 56 -3.86 5.05 2.76
C ARG A 56 -3.24 6.44 2.91
N PHE A 57 -3.37 7.31 1.90
CA PHE A 57 -2.84 8.68 1.95
C PHE A 57 -3.78 9.64 2.68
N GLY A 58 -3.21 10.46 3.57
CA GLY A 58 -3.92 11.54 4.26
C GLY A 58 -4.34 12.68 3.32
N VAL A 59 -5.19 13.59 3.82
CA VAL A 59 -5.79 14.68 3.03
C VAL A 59 -4.74 15.57 2.36
N LYS A 60 -3.70 16.00 3.11
CA LYS A 60 -2.62 16.85 2.56
C LYS A 60 -1.89 16.22 1.39
N HIS A 61 -1.61 14.91 1.48
CA HIS A 61 -0.97 14.16 0.40
C HIS A 61 -1.88 14.07 -0.83
N LYS A 62 -3.18 13.88 -0.64
CA LYS A 62 -4.17 13.84 -1.73
C LYS A 62 -4.27 15.17 -2.47
N GLU A 63 -4.18 16.30 -1.76
CA GLU A 63 -4.14 17.62 -2.40
C GLU A 63 -2.87 17.80 -3.24
N ARG A 64 -1.70 17.40 -2.73
CA ARG A 64 -0.45 17.44 -3.52
C ARG A 64 -0.53 16.52 -4.74
N LEU A 65 -1.09 15.32 -4.59
CA LEU A 65 -1.30 14.40 -5.70
C LEU A 65 -2.19 15.06 -6.78
N LYS A 66 -3.33 15.67 -6.42
CA LYS A 66 -4.19 16.37 -7.38
C LYS A 66 -3.45 17.41 -8.22
N GLN A 67 -2.54 18.18 -7.61
CA GLN A 67 -1.70 19.14 -8.33
C GLN A 67 -0.77 18.48 -9.35
N LEU A 68 -0.20 17.31 -9.00
CA LEU A 68 0.65 16.55 -9.92
C LEU A 68 -0.18 15.89 -11.03
N ARG A 69 -1.38 15.38 -10.71
CA ARG A 69 -2.28 14.71 -11.66
C ARG A 69 -2.69 15.59 -12.84
N SER A 70 -2.73 16.91 -12.68
CA SER A 70 -3.12 17.80 -13.79
C SER A 70 -2.06 17.92 -14.89
N GLN A 71 -0.84 17.42 -14.66
CA GLN A 71 0.30 17.61 -15.56
C GLN A 71 0.93 16.28 -16.03
N VAL A 72 0.52 15.15 -15.46
CA VAL A 72 1.24 13.87 -15.56
C VAL A 72 0.25 12.72 -15.70
N ASP A 73 0.62 11.67 -16.44
CA ASP A 73 -0.15 10.44 -16.51
C ASP A 73 -0.14 9.69 -15.17
N VAL A 74 -1.29 9.16 -14.75
CA VAL A 74 -1.45 8.56 -13.43
C VAL A 74 -1.98 7.14 -13.52
N LEU A 75 -1.23 6.20 -12.96
CA LEU A 75 -1.66 4.82 -12.75
C LEU A 75 -1.93 4.59 -11.26
N THR A 76 -3.18 4.33 -10.90
CA THR A 76 -3.55 3.95 -9.53
C THR A 76 -3.75 2.44 -9.45
N LEU A 77 -3.05 1.79 -8.52
CA LEU A 77 -3.18 0.38 -8.20
C LEU A 77 -3.86 0.25 -6.84
N THR A 78 -4.81 -0.68 -6.72
CA THR A 78 -5.45 -1.01 -5.44
C THR A 78 -6.00 -2.41 -5.46
N ALA A 79 -5.89 -3.11 -4.33
CA ALA A 79 -6.58 -4.38 -4.14
C ALA A 79 -8.10 -4.21 -3.95
N THR A 80 -8.55 -3.01 -3.55
CA THR A 80 -9.96 -2.72 -3.25
C THR A 80 -10.37 -1.38 -3.86
N PRO A 81 -11.16 -1.35 -4.96
CA PRO A 81 -11.57 -0.09 -5.55
C PRO A 81 -12.46 0.68 -4.56
N ILE A 82 -12.14 1.95 -4.32
CA ILE A 82 -12.97 2.84 -3.49
C ILE A 82 -14.36 2.93 -4.15
N PRO A 83 -15.49 2.76 -3.42
CA PRO A 83 -16.83 2.66 -4.03
C PRO A 83 -17.17 3.79 -5.01
N ARG A 84 -16.74 5.02 -4.71
CA ARG A 84 -16.90 6.18 -5.60
C ARG A 84 -16.08 6.06 -6.89
N THR A 85 -14.84 5.59 -6.80
CA THR A 85 -13.97 5.38 -7.97
C THR A 85 -14.55 4.28 -8.87
N LEU A 86 -15.05 3.20 -8.28
CA LEU A 86 -15.75 2.14 -9.02
C LEU A 86 -16.97 2.70 -9.75
N HIS A 87 -17.81 3.48 -9.07
CA HIS A 87 -18.99 4.11 -9.67
C HIS A 87 -18.66 5.07 -10.82
N MET A 88 -17.62 5.90 -10.66
CA MET A 88 -17.15 6.79 -11.75
C MET A 88 -16.65 6.01 -12.97
N SER A 89 -16.05 4.85 -12.74
CA SER A 89 -15.57 3.98 -13.82
C SER A 89 -16.73 3.32 -14.55
N MET A 90 -17.75 2.87 -13.82
CA MET A 90 -18.99 2.35 -14.41
C MET A 90 -19.75 3.40 -15.25
N LEU A 91 -19.62 4.68 -14.89
CA LEU A 91 -20.17 5.81 -15.66
C LEU A 91 -19.27 6.26 -16.83
N GLY A 92 -18.14 5.60 -17.08
CA GLY A 92 -17.20 5.93 -18.16
C GLY A 92 -16.42 7.24 -17.94
N VAL A 93 -16.43 7.80 -16.73
CA VAL A 93 -15.69 9.02 -16.39
C VAL A 93 -14.20 8.71 -16.14
N ARG A 94 -13.86 7.46 -15.84
CA ARG A 94 -12.50 7.01 -15.55
C ARG A 94 -12.28 5.58 -16.05
N ASP A 95 -11.16 5.34 -16.73
CA ASP A 95 -10.80 3.99 -17.15
C ASP A 95 -10.40 3.13 -15.95
N LEU A 96 -10.92 1.90 -15.92
CA LEU A 96 -10.66 0.92 -14.88
C LEU A 96 -10.33 -0.42 -15.54
N SER A 97 -9.14 -0.94 -15.27
CA SER A 97 -8.77 -2.31 -15.61
C SER A 97 -8.87 -3.16 -14.35
N VAL A 98 -9.65 -4.25 -14.43
CA VAL A 98 -9.81 -5.21 -13.33
C VAL A 98 -9.04 -6.48 -13.67
N ILE A 99 -8.25 -6.98 -12.72
CA ILE A 99 -7.54 -8.26 -12.83
C ILE A 99 -8.27 -9.27 -11.95
N GLU A 100 -9.19 -10.05 -12.53
CA GLU A 100 -10.03 -10.99 -11.79
C GLU A 100 -9.38 -12.37 -11.61
N THR A 101 -8.51 -12.76 -12.53
CA THR A 101 -7.89 -14.10 -12.53
C THR A 101 -6.79 -14.17 -11.48
N PRO A 102 -6.92 -15.02 -10.43
CA PRO A 102 -5.85 -15.23 -9.48
C PRO A 102 -4.69 -16.00 -10.15
N PRO A 103 -3.45 -15.89 -9.63
CA PRO A 103 -2.33 -16.72 -10.09
C PRO A 103 -2.62 -18.22 -9.94
N GLU A 104 -1.96 -19.02 -10.77
CA GLU A 104 -1.99 -20.49 -10.65
C GLU A 104 -1.53 -20.92 -9.25
N ASN A 105 -2.12 -22.00 -8.73
CA ASN A 105 -1.90 -22.55 -7.38
C ASN A 105 -2.46 -21.72 -6.21
N ARG A 106 -3.29 -20.70 -6.44
CA ARG A 106 -4.02 -20.00 -5.36
C ARG A 106 -5.36 -20.68 -5.06
N TYR A 107 -5.43 -21.41 -3.95
CA TYR A 107 -6.70 -21.95 -3.44
C TYR A 107 -7.47 -20.89 -2.65
N PRO A 108 -8.81 -20.86 -2.71
CA PRO A 108 -9.63 -19.99 -1.86
C PRO A 108 -9.37 -20.22 -0.38
N ILE A 109 -9.38 -19.14 0.41
CA ILE A 109 -9.25 -19.23 1.87
C ILE A 109 -10.57 -19.75 2.45
N GLN A 110 -10.53 -20.84 3.21
CA GLN A 110 -11.69 -21.35 3.93
C GLN A 110 -12.05 -20.39 5.07
N THR A 111 -13.24 -19.79 5.01
CA THR A 111 -13.70 -18.80 5.99
C THR A 111 -14.82 -19.40 6.85
N TYR A 112 -14.71 -19.27 8.16
CA TYR A 112 -15.71 -19.73 9.12
C TYR A 112 -16.24 -18.55 9.94
N VAL A 113 -17.55 -18.49 10.13
CA VAL A 113 -18.22 -17.50 11.00
C VAL A 113 -18.84 -18.25 12.16
N MET A 114 -18.33 -18.01 13.36
CA MET A 114 -18.76 -18.70 14.59
C MET A 114 -18.62 -17.78 15.79
N GLU A 115 -19.33 -18.13 16.87
CA GLU A 115 -19.12 -17.51 18.17
C GLU A 115 -17.70 -17.80 18.69
N ASN A 116 -17.24 -16.97 19.62
CA ASN A 116 -15.90 -17.13 20.19
C ASN A 116 -15.81 -18.45 20.98
N ASN A 117 -15.07 -19.40 20.42
CA ASN A 117 -14.81 -20.70 21.01
C ASN A 117 -13.29 -20.89 21.19
N PRO A 118 -12.77 -20.86 22.43
CA PRO A 118 -11.35 -21.03 22.70
C PRO A 118 -10.78 -22.36 22.17
N GLY A 119 -11.58 -23.43 22.18
CA GLY A 119 -11.19 -24.73 21.65
C GLY A 119 -10.95 -24.69 20.14
N ALA A 120 -11.86 -24.05 19.39
CA ALA A 120 -11.71 -23.90 17.94
C ALA A 120 -10.52 -23.01 17.55
N ILE A 121 -10.28 -21.93 18.32
CA ILE A 121 -9.11 -21.06 18.12
C ILE A 121 -7.81 -21.84 18.36
N ARG A 122 -7.74 -22.59 19.46
CA ARG A 122 -6.58 -23.41 19.80
C ARG A 122 -6.30 -24.44 18.72
N GLU A 123 -7.30 -25.18 18.27
CA GLU A 123 -7.15 -26.18 17.22
C GLU A 123 -6.67 -25.54 15.91
N ALA A 124 -7.20 -24.38 15.54
CA ALA A 124 -6.76 -23.65 14.36
C ALA A 124 -5.29 -23.22 14.46
N ILE A 125 -4.85 -22.74 15.63
CA ILE A 125 -3.45 -22.38 15.88
C ILE A 125 -2.55 -23.61 15.81
N GLU A 126 -2.87 -24.67 16.55
CA GLU A 126 -2.08 -25.90 16.58
C GLU A 126 -1.93 -26.52 15.18
N ARG A 127 -3.00 -26.49 14.38
CA ARG A 127 -2.99 -26.94 12.98
C ARG A 127 -2.04 -26.12 12.10
N GLU A 128 -2.01 -24.80 12.28
CA GLU A 128 -1.11 -23.92 11.53
C GLU A 128 0.36 -24.10 11.96
N MET A 129 0.59 -24.24 13.27
CA MET A 129 1.93 -24.46 13.82
C MET A 129 2.50 -25.83 13.41
N ALA A 130 1.66 -26.87 13.29
CA ALA A 130 2.09 -28.20 12.87
C ALA A 130 2.65 -28.27 11.43
N ARG A 131 2.40 -27.23 10.62
CA ARG A 131 2.95 -27.09 9.26
C ARG A 131 4.00 -25.97 9.17
N ASP A 132 4.58 -25.56 10.30
CA ASP A 132 5.54 -24.46 10.42
C ASP A 132 5.01 -23.13 9.85
N GLY A 133 3.70 -22.93 9.93
CA GLY A 133 3.02 -21.71 9.49
C GLY A 133 3.06 -20.58 10.52
N GLN A 134 2.40 -19.47 10.17
CA GLN A 134 2.25 -18.31 11.07
C GLN A 134 0.77 -17.98 11.22
N VAL A 135 0.36 -17.63 12.44
CA VAL A 135 -1.02 -17.24 12.75
C VAL A 135 -1.10 -15.73 12.97
N PHE A 136 -2.09 -15.10 12.34
CA PHE A 136 -2.47 -13.73 12.66
C PHE A 136 -3.69 -13.74 13.60
N TYR A 137 -3.52 -13.22 14.82
CA TYR A 137 -4.61 -13.02 15.77
C TYR A 137 -4.97 -11.53 15.85
N LEU A 138 -6.18 -11.18 15.43
CA LEU A 138 -6.63 -9.78 15.41
C LEU A 138 -7.29 -9.41 16.75
N TYR A 139 -6.69 -8.48 17.49
CA TYR A 139 -7.27 -7.92 18.70
C TYR A 139 -7.24 -6.38 18.66
N ASN A 140 -8.42 -5.77 18.56
CA ASN A 140 -8.53 -4.33 18.26
C ASN A 140 -8.43 -3.40 19.48
N ARG A 141 -8.12 -3.92 20.68
CA ARG A 141 -7.96 -3.10 21.90
C ARG A 141 -6.52 -3.07 22.35
N VAL A 142 -5.85 -1.93 22.17
CA VAL A 142 -4.43 -1.76 22.52
C VAL A 142 -4.22 -1.85 24.03
N ASP A 143 -5.08 -1.22 24.83
CA ASP A 143 -4.92 -1.13 26.30
C ASP A 143 -4.89 -2.50 27.00
N THR A 144 -5.50 -3.52 26.39
CA THR A 144 -5.64 -4.86 26.96
C THR A 144 -4.95 -5.94 26.12
N ILE A 145 -4.10 -5.57 25.16
CA ILE A 145 -3.46 -6.52 24.25
C ILE A 145 -2.46 -7.43 24.98
N GLU A 146 -1.66 -6.88 25.91
CA GLU A 146 -0.68 -7.66 26.67
C GLU A 146 -1.37 -8.74 27.53
N ARG A 147 -2.43 -8.35 28.23
CA ARG A 147 -3.26 -9.30 28.99
C ARG A 147 -3.86 -10.38 28.08
N LYS A 148 -4.17 -10.06 26.82
CA LYS A 148 -4.71 -11.03 25.87
C LYS A 148 -3.66 -12.02 25.36
N VAL A 149 -2.37 -11.62 25.34
CA VAL A 149 -1.25 -12.50 24.98
C VAL A 149 -0.95 -13.48 26.12
N GLU A 150 -1.15 -13.07 27.36
CA GLU A 150 -0.96 -13.92 28.55
C GLU A 150 -2.09 -14.95 28.78
N GLU A 151 -3.26 -14.74 28.19
CA GLU A 151 -4.45 -15.61 28.28
C GLU A 151 -4.36 -16.84 27.37
#